data_AF-A0A7K4KZW5-F1
#
_entry.id   AF-A0A7K4KZW5-F1
#
_cell.length_a   1.000
_cell.length_b   1.000
_cell.length_c   1.000
_cell.angle_alpha   90.00
_cell.angle_beta   90.00
_cell.angle_gamma   90.00
#
_symmetry.space_group_name_H-M   'P 1'
#
loop_
_entity.id
_entity.type
_entity.pdbx_description
1 polymer ?
#
loop_
_entity_poly.entity_id
_entity_poly.type
_entity_poly.pdbx_seq_one_letter_code
_entity_poly.pdbx_strand_id
1 'polypeptide(L)'
;GSLHGYVMGTDNVALQRLIRACGNRYCAFNNRATRVEQHEQVTELLELIQSVVEANSNSHYTIQLYSQASSFGSGDERDFEEKCRVLGEQV
;
A
#
# COMPACT_ATOMS: atom_id res chain seq x y z
N GLY A 1 -5.39 15.74 -21.85
CA GLY A 1 -4.88 16.29 -20.58
C GLY A 1 -4.08 15.21 -19.89
N SER A 2 -3.04 15.57 -19.12
CA SER A 2 -2.25 14.59 -18.37
C SER A 2 -2.84 14.36 -16.97
N LEU A 3 -2.58 13.17 -16.40
CA LEU A 3 -2.93 12.87 -15.01
C LEU A 3 -2.31 13.88 -14.05
N HIS A 4 -1.05 14.23 -14.26
CA HIS A 4 -0.35 15.27 -13.50
C HIS A 4 -1.09 16.62 -13.57
N GLY A 5 -1.54 17.03 -14.76
CA GLY A 5 -2.31 18.26 -14.94
C GLY A 5 -3.65 18.21 -14.20
N TYR A 6 -4.33 17.06 -14.18
CA TYR A 6 -5.56 16.88 -13.40
C TYR A 6 -5.30 17.00 -11.89
N VAL A 7 -4.27 16.33 -11.38
CA VAL A 7 -3.89 16.34 -9.96
C VAL A 7 -3.50 17.74 -9.50
N MET A 8 -2.77 18.50 -10.32
CA MET A 8 -2.34 19.86 -9.99
C MET A 8 -3.45 20.90 -10.18
N GLY A 9 -4.41 20.64 -11.08
CA GLY A 9 -5.48 21.57 -11.43
C GLY A 9 -6.81 21.36 -10.69
N THR A 10 -6.94 20.32 -9.87
CA THR A 10 -8.17 20.07 -9.10
C THR A 10 -8.35 21.09 -7.98
N ASP A 11 -9.58 21.56 -7.77
CA ASP A 11 -10.02 22.39 -6.64
C ASP A 11 -10.43 21.54 -5.42
N ASN A 12 -10.39 20.22 -5.52
CA ASN A 12 -10.71 19.31 -4.43
C ASN A 12 -9.60 19.29 -3.38
N VAL A 13 -9.76 20.12 -2.34
CA VAL A 13 -8.81 20.27 -1.23
C VAL A 13 -8.56 18.95 -0.49
N ALA A 14 -9.59 18.10 -0.32
CA ALA A 14 -9.44 16.82 0.36
C ALA A 14 -8.54 15.86 -0.44
N LEU A 15 -8.74 15.80 -1.77
CA LEU A 15 -7.90 15.03 -2.67
C LEU A 15 -6.45 15.53 -2.69
N GLN A 16 -6.25 16.85 -2.75
CA GLN A 16 -4.89 17.43 -2.69
C GLN A 16 -4.17 17.06 -1.39
N ARG A 17 -4.87 17.10 -0.24
CA ARG A 17 -4.29 16.70 1.06
C ARG A 17 -3.92 15.21 1.06
N LEU A 18 -4.79 14.35 0.54
CA LEU A 18 -4.53 12.91 0.44
C LEU A 18 -3.29 12.62 -0.41
N ILE A 19 -3.20 13.23 -1.60
CA ILE A 19 -2.06 13.03 -2.52
C ILE A 19 -0.74 13.48 -1.86
N ARG A 20 -0.75 14.61 -1.15
CA ARG A 20 0.42 15.06 -0.39
C ARG A 20 0.80 14.10 0.74
N ALA A 21 -0.18 13.60 1.50
CA ALA A 21 0.05 12.60 2.55
C ALA A 21 0.63 11.29 1.98
N CYS A 22 0.25 10.94 0.75
CA CYS A 22 0.82 9.83 0.01
C CYS A 22 2.19 10.14 -0.62
N GLY A 23 2.80 11.30 -0.38
CA GLY A 23 4.11 11.67 -0.94
C GLY A 23 4.07 12.00 -2.43
N ASN A 24 2.94 12.54 -2.92
CA ASN A 24 2.68 12.83 -4.34
C ASN A 24 2.77 11.61 -5.27
N ARG A 25 2.56 10.40 -4.72
CA ARG A 25 2.48 9.15 -5.47
C ARG A 25 1.03 8.89 -5.90
N TYR A 26 0.81 8.71 -7.20
CA TYR A 26 -0.50 8.38 -7.79
C TYR A 26 -0.29 7.69 -9.14
N CYS A 27 -1.27 6.89 -9.56
CA CYS A 27 -1.34 6.29 -10.90
C CYS A 27 -2.80 6.32 -11.38
N ALA A 28 -3.02 6.18 -12.69
CA ALA A 28 -4.36 6.04 -13.26
C ALA A 28 -4.50 4.72 -13.99
N PHE A 29 -5.67 4.12 -13.88
CA PHE A 29 -5.99 2.84 -14.51
C PHE A 29 -7.25 2.94 -15.35
N ASN A 30 -7.18 2.43 -16.57
CA ASN A 30 -8.36 2.11 -17.36
C ASN A 30 -8.61 0.60 -17.22
N ASN A 31 -9.52 0.22 -16.31
CA ASN A 31 -9.82 -1.20 -16.06
C ASN A 31 -10.47 -1.95 -17.24
N ARG A 32 -10.74 -1.27 -18.35
CA ARG A 32 -11.18 -1.86 -19.62
C ARG A 32 -10.07 -1.98 -20.66
N ALA A 33 -8.87 -1.47 -20.36
CA ALA A 33 -7.70 -1.59 -21.21
C ALA A 33 -7.36 -3.07 -21.45
N THR A 34 -6.82 -3.38 -22.63
CA THR A 34 -6.37 -4.73 -22.97
C THR A 34 -5.02 -4.66 -23.66
N ARG A 35 -4.28 -5.78 -23.66
CA ARG A 35 -3.00 -5.94 -24.38
C ARG A 35 -1.96 -4.89 -23.93
N VAL A 36 -1.53 -4.03 -24.84
CA VAL A 36 -0.40 -3.11 -24.65
C VAL A 36 -0.73 -2.05 -23.61
N GLU A 37 -1.90 -1.39 -23.71
CA GLU A 37 -2.31 -0.35 -22.75
C GLU A 37 -2.40 -0.92 -21.33
N GLN A 38 -2.93 -2.14 -21.18
CA GLN A 38 -2.99 -2.81 -19.88
C GLN A 38 -1.58 -3.08 -19.35
N HIS A 39 -0.68 -3.56 -20.20
CA HIS A 39 0.70 -3.85 -19.80
C HIS A 39 1.44 -2.58 -19.38
N GLU A 40 1.29 -1.48 -20.12
CA GLU A 40 1.88 -0.18 -19.80
C GLU A 40 1.40 0.36 -18.44
N GLN A 41 0.09 0.31 -18.17
CA GLN A 41 -0.47 0.76 -16.88
C GLN A 41 0.02 -0.10 -15.70
N VAL A 42 0.13 -1.42 -15.90
CA VAL A 42 0.66 -2.33 -14.88
C VAL A 42 2.14 -2.05 -14.62
N THR A 43 2.93 -1.79 -15.66
CA THR A 43 4.35 -1.44 -15.53
C THR A 43 4.53 -0.13 -14.75
N GLU A 44 3.77 0.92 -15.05
CA GLU A 44 3.80 2.19 -14.31
C GLU A 44 3.51 1.98 -12.80
N LEU A 45 2.53 1.12 -12.48
CA LEU A 45 2.22 0.79 -11.09
C LEU A 45 3.36 0.02 -10.40
N LEU A 46 3.98 -0.94 -11.09
CA LEU A 46 5.07 -1.74 -10.51
C LEU A 46 6.31 -0.88 -10.26
N GLU A 47 6.64 0.05 -11.16
CA GLU A 47 7.72 1.03 -10.96
C GLU A 47 7.44 1.91 -9.73
N LEU A 48 6.20 2.38 -9.57
CA LEU A 48 5.80 3.15 -8.40
C LEU A 48 5.95 2.31 -7.13
N ILE A 49 5.47 1.06 -7.10
CA ILE A 49 5.60 0.15 -5.95
C ILE A 49 7.07 -0.08 -5.61
N GLN A 50 7.91 -0.35 -6.62
CA GLN A 50 9.35 -0.56 -6.41
C GLN A 50 9.98 0.66 -5.74
N SER A 51 9.68 1.87 -6.20
CA SER A 51 10.18 3.10 -5.57
C SER A 51 9.76 3.23 -4.10
N VAL A 52 8.55 2.76 -3.75
CA VAL A 52 8.07 2.75 -2.36
C VAL A 52 8.83 1.74 -1.51
N VAL A 53 9.07 0.54 -2.04
CA VAL A 53 9.80 -0.52 -1.34
C VAL A 53 11.24 -0.10 -1.08
N GLU A 54 11.91 0.48 -2.09
CA GLU A 54 13.29 0.98 -1.97
C GLU A 54 13.38 2.12 -0.95
N ALA A 55 12.45 3.09 -1.00
CA ALA A 55 12.38 4.17 -0.01
C ALA A 55 12.14 3.67 1.42
N ASN A 56 11.47 2.53 1.58
CA ASN A 56 11.25 1.85 2.86
C ASN A 56 12.37 0.86 3.22
N SER A 57 13.56 0.98 2.62
CA SER A 57 14.70 0.08 2.88
C SER A 57 14.36 -1.40 2.64
N ASN A 58 13.58 -1.68 1.59
CA ASN A 58 13.08 -3.00 1.24
C ASN A 58 12.22 -3.67 2.33
N SER A 59 11.68 -2.88 3.25
CA SER A 59 10.78 -3.35 4.30
C SER A 59 9.32 -3.16 3.91
N HIS A 60 8.47 -4.03 4.44
CA HIS A 60 7.02 -3.89 4.33
C HIS A 60 6.50 -3.03 5.49
N TYR A 61 5.31 -2.45 5.29
CA TYR A 61 4.61 -1.79 6.37
C TYR A 61 4.33 -2.80 7.49
N THR A 62 4.81 -2.51 8.69
CA THR A 62 4.55 -3.31 9.89
C THR A 62 3.93 -2.43 10.96
N ILE A 63 2.95 -2.97 11.66
CA ILE A 63 2.38 -2.41 12.89
C ILE A 63 2.66 -3.38 14.02
N GLN A 64 2.55 -2.91 15.26
CA GLN A 64 2.83 -3.74 16.44
C GLN A 64 2.11 -5.09 16.39
N LEU A 65 0.84 -5.12 16.00
CA LEU A 65 0.08 -6.36 15.77
C LEU A 65 0.70 -7.32 14.76
N TYR A 66 1.21 -6.83 13.62
CA TYR A 66 1.87 -7.68 12.62
C TYR A 66 3.21 -8.22 13.13
N SER A 67 3.97 -7.40 13.86
CA SER A 67 5.23 -7.82 14.47
C SER A 67 5.00 -8.89 15.55
N GLN A 68 3.94 -8.74 16.33
CA GLN A 68 3.53 -9.69 17.36
C GLN A 68 3.05 -10.98 16.72
N ALA A 69 2.10 -10.93 15.77
CA ALA A 69 1.60 -12.10 15.04
C ALA A 69 2.75 -12.90 14.39
N SER A 70 3.77 -12.22 13.88
CA SER A 70 4.97 -12.86 13.32
C SER A 70 5.88 -13.47 14.39
N SER A 71 5.84 -12.96 15.62
CA SER A 71 6.58 -13.46 16.79
C SER A 71 5.88 -14.64 17.48
N PHE A 72 4.56 -14.79 17.34
CA PHE A 72 3.76 -15.97 17.77
C PHE A 72 3.99 -17.22 16.89
N GLY A 73 5.13 -17.28 16.19
CA GLY A 73 5.51 -18.32 15.24
C GLY A 73 5.53 -19.74 15.82
N SER A 74 6.01 -20.69 15.00
CA SER A 74 5.92 -22.15 15.15
C SER A 74 6.41 -22.77 16.48
N GLY A 75 7.01 -21.97 17.37
CA GLY A 75 7.47 -22.39 18.70
C GLY A 75 6.51 -22.08 19.85
N ASP A 76 5.40 -21.39 19.58
CA ASP A 76 4.35 -21.16 20.57
C ASP A 76 3.28 -22.26 20.49
N GLU A 77 3.19 -23.06 21.55
CA GLU A 77 2.30 -24.22 21.71
C GLU A 77 0.83 -23.84 21.90
N ARG A 78 0.52 -22.56 22.13
CA ARG A 78 -0.88 -22.11 22.18
C ARG A 78 -1.58 -22.39 20.87
N ASP A 79 -2.85 -22.79 20.94
CA ASP A 79 -3.65 -22.94 19.73
C ASP A 79 -3.87 -21.58 19.04
N PHE A 80 -4.27 -21.64 17.78
CA PHE A 80 -4.44 -20.46 16.95
C PHE A 80 -5.51 -19.48 17.49
N GLU A 81 -6.60 -19.98 18.06
CA GLU A 81 -7.68 -19.20 18.65
C GLU A 81 -7.20 -18.43 19.88
N GLU A 82 -6.39 -19.05 20.73
CA GLU A 82 -5.76 -18.40 21.88
C GLU A 82 -4.79 -17.30 21.44
N LYS A 83 -4.00 -17.52 20.38
CA LYS A 83 -3.12 -16.51 19.80
C LYS A 83 -3.91 -15.31 19.27
N CYS A 84 -5.02 -15.56 18.57
CA CYS A 84 -5.91 -14.51 18.08
C CYS A 84 -6.56 -13.72 19.23
N ARG A 85 -6.97 -14.38 20.31
CA ARG A 85 -7.53 -13.72 21.50
C ARG A 85 -6.52 -12.75 22.13
N VAL A 86 -5.30 -13.20 22.38
CA VAL A 86 -4.24 -12.38 22.98
C VAL A 86 -3.87 -11.18 22.09
N LEU A 87 -3.84 -11.37 20.78
CA LEU A 87 -3.62 -10.27 19.83
C LEU A 87 -4.78 -9.25 19.87
N GLY A 88 -6.01 -9.71 20.01
CA GLY A 88 -7.20 -8.86 20.08
C GLY A 88 -7.31 -8.02 21.36
N GLU A 89 -6.74 -8.47 22.47
CA GLU A 89 -6.73 -7.75 23.75
C GLU A 89 -5.70 -6.60 23.82
N GLN A 90 -4.79 -6.50 22.83
CA GLN A 90 -3.72 -5.51 22.79
C GLN A 90 -4.01 -4.33 21.85
N VAL A 91 -5.24 -4.25 21.31
CA VAL A 91 -5.72 -3.20 20.40
C VAL A 91 -6.75 -2.33 21.11
#